data_AF-A0A6L3A9A9-F1
#
_entry.id   AF-A0A6L3A9A9-F1
#
_cell.length_a   1.000
_cell.length_b   1.000
_cell.length_c   1.000
_cell.angle_alpha   90.00
_cell.angle_beta   90.00
_cell.angle_gamma   90.00
#
_symmetry.space_group_name_H-M   'P 1'
#
loop_
_entity.id
_entity.type
_entity.pdbx_description
1 polymer ?
#
loop_
_entity_poly.entity_id
_entity_poly.type
_entity_poly.pdbx_seq_one_letter_code
_entity_poly.pdbx_strand_id
1 'polypeptide(L)'
;MIYAAMTFWMLLVVLMAWGVHRLWAGMIKPKVFNTLLLPGTLAAQTGHVLGLLVTGATIRNTTLIKDDESGEPETTPDPEPRIPVIGPVIIAMLPLLACAAGVFLVTKFVANPFSPSLQSAADATFPMSLADVWELLRKLITLAESAVASLRGGDFSGWRYWVSVYLMICLTIRMAPFPGYLRGSLGAIVVLGVGAALITSLLDVADPRVVQGWALLNAVVATLLLLLLASLLVRGTVGLVRVLRSGE
;
A
#
# COMPACT_ATOMS: atom_id res chain seq x y z
N MET A 1 17.14 12.65 8.50
CA MET A 1 17.19 11.21 8.15
C MET A 1 15.82 10.53 8.10
N ILE A 2 14.90 10.86 9.03
CA ILE A 2 13.55 10.22 9.08
C ILE A 2 12.75 10.33 7.78
N TYR A 3 12.78 11.47 7.08
CA TYR A 3 12.07 11.63 5.80
C TYR A 3 12.64 10.77 4.67
N ALA A 4 13.96 10.56 4.63
CA ALA A 4 14.58 9.63 3.69
C ALA A 4 14.16 8.18 3.99
N ALA A 5 14.11 7.81 5.28
CA ALA A 5 13.56 6.53 5.70
C ALA A 5 12.08 6.40 5.28
N MET A 6 11.22 7.39 5.56
CA MET A 6 9.82 7.36 5.12
C MET A 6 9.69 7.19 3.60
N THR A 7 10.51 7.88 2.82
CA THR A 7 10.53 7.76 1.36
C THR A 7 10.86 6.33 0.95
N PHE A 8 11.90 5.74 1.53
CA PHE A 8 12.29 4.36 1.29
C PHE A 8 11.18 3.37 1.63
N TRP A 9 10.55 3.53 2.81
CA TRP A 9 9.45 2.66 3.24
C TRP A 9 8.19 2.84 2.37
N MET A 10 7.89 4.05 1.91
CA MET A 10 6.80 4.30 0.96
C MET A 10 7.04 3.61 -0.40
N LEU A 11 8.28 3.66 -0.90
CA LEU A 11 8.66 2.89 -2.09
C LEU A 11 8.49 1.39 -1.85
N LEU A 12 8.94 0.89 -0.70
CA LEU A 12 8.76 -0.51 -0.32
C LEU A 12 7.28 -0.90 -0.28
N VAL A 13 6.41 -0.08 0.33
CA VAL A 13 4.95 -0.27 0.34
C VAL A 13 4.39 -0.37 -1.06
N VAL A 14 4.71 0.57 -1.95
CA VAL A 14 4.22 0.56 -3.34
C VAL A 14 4.69 -0.69 -4.09
N LEU A 15 5.95 -1.07 -3.95
CA LEU A 15 6.51 -2.26 -4.60
C LEU A 15 5.88 -3.56 -4.06
N MET A 16 5.70 -3.67 -2.75
CA MET A 16 5.03 -4.82 -2.13
C MET A 16 3.56 -4.89 -2.53
N ALA A 17 2.82 -3.78 -2.50
CA ALA A 17 1.42 -3.72 -2.93
C ALA A 17 1.29 -4.15 -4.39
N TRP A 18 2.16 -3.65 -5.27
CA TRP A 18 2.22 -4.07 -6.67
C TRP A 18 2.53 -5.56 -6.82
N GLY A 19 3.49 -6.08 -6.04
CA GLY A 19 3.83 -7.50 -6.00
C GLY A 19 2.66 -8.38 -5.58
N VAL A 20 1.97 -8.03 -4.48
CA VAL A 20 0.77 -8.73 -3.99
C VAL A 20 -0.33 -8.69 -5.04
N HIS A 21 -0.62 -7.50 -5.61
CA HIS A 21 -1.62 -7.34 -6.66
C HIS A 21 -1.33 -8.26 -7.86
N ARG A 22 -0.09 -8.28 -8.34
CA ARG A 22 0.32 -9.13 -9.48
C ARG A 22 0.24 -10.62 -9.17
N LEU A 23 0.60 -11.02 -7.95
CA LEU A 23 0.47 -12.41 -7.51
C LEU A 23 -1.00 -12.83 -7.46
N TRP A 24 -1.87 -12.01 -6.87
CA TRP A 24 -3.29 -12.33 -6.73
C TRP A 24 -4.02 -12.33 -8.07
N ALA A 25 -3.73 -11.36 -8.95
CA ALA A 25 -4.28 -11.33 -10.31
C ALA A 25 -3.87 -12.57 -11.14
N GLY A 26 -2.74 -13.20 -10.82
CA GLY A 26 -2.32 -14.46 -11.44
C GLY A 26 -2.93 -15.73 -10.82
N MET A 27 -3.52 -15.63 -9.62
CA MET A 27 -4.11 -16.76 -8.89
C MET A 27 -5.63 -16.79 -8.93
N ILE A 28 -6.27 -15.61 -9.00
CA ILE A 28 -7.71 -15.42 -8.90
C ILE A 28 -8.22 -14.79 -10.20
N LYS A 29 -9.43 -15.17 -10.65
CA LYS A 29 -10.07 -14.55 -11.82
C LYS A 29 -10.15 -13.01 -11.63
N PRO A 30 -9.75 -12.20 -12.63
CA PRO A 30 -9.68 -10.74 -12.51
C PRO A 30 -10.96 -10.09 -11.97
N LYS A 31 -12.13 -10.46 -12.50
CA LYS A 31 -13.43 -9.93 -12.04
C LYS A 31 -13.71 -10.17 -10.55
N VAL A 32 -13.42 -11.37 -10.04
CA VAL A 32 -13.59 -11.72 -8.62
C VAL A 32 -12.62 -10.93 -7.76
N PHE A 33 -11.35 -10.86 -8.18
CA PHE A 33 -10.33 -10.09 -7.51
C PHE A 33 -10.69 -8.59 -7.42
N ASN A 34 -11.14 -7.99 -8.51
CA ASN A 34 -11.52 -6.58 -8.55
C ASN A 34 -12.78 -6.28 -7.73
N THR A 35 -13.74 -7.22 -7.69
CA THR A 35 -14.93 -7.11 -6.84
C THR A 35 -14.58 -7.21 -5.36
N LEU A 36 -13.69 -8.14 -4.99
CA LEU A 36 -13.22 -8.29 -3.61
C LEU A 36 -12.48 -7.03 -3.12
N LEU A 37 -11.75 -6.36 -4.00
CA LEU A 37 -11.00 -5.14 -3.65
C LEU A 37 -11.80 -3.85 -3.79
N LEU A 38 -13.10 -3.91 -4.07
CA LEU A 38 -13.96 -2.75 -4.30
C LEU A 38 -13.81 -1.63 -3.27
N PRO A 39 -13.79 -1.89 -1.95
CA PRO A 39 -13.64 -0.82 -0.96
C PRO A 39 -12.32 -0.05 -1.12
N GLY A 40 -11.23 -0.76 -1.43
CA GLY A 40 -9.94 -0.13 -1.72
C GLY A 40 -9.95 0.59 -3.07
N THR A 41 -10.62 0.02 -4.08
CA THR A 41 -10.77 0.65 -5.40
C THR A 41 -11.52 1.98 -5.28
N LEU A 42 -12.60 2.02 -4.49
CA LEU A 42 -13.36 3.23 -4.19
C LEU A 42 -12.46 4.31 -3.60
N ALA A 43 -11.70 3.98 -2.55
CA ALA A 43 -10.79 4.94 -1.91
C ALA A 43 -9.73 5.47 -2.90
N ALA A 44 -9.10 4.58 -3.67
CA ALA A 44 -8.10 4.96 -4.66
C ALA A 44 -8.69 5.85 -5.77
N GLN A 45 -9.88 5.50 -6.28
CA GLN A 45 -10.57 6.27 -7.32
C GLN A 45 -11.04 7.63 -6.82
N THR A 46 -11.56 7.72 -5.59
CA THR A 46 -11.87 9.01 -4.97
C THR A 46 -10.63 9.89 -4.87
N GLY A 47 -9.49 9.32 -4.44
CA GLY A 47 -8.21 10.03 -4.46
C GLY A 47 -7.83 10.51 -5.86
N HIS A 48 -7.95 9.64 -6.87
CA HIS A 48 -7.64 9.99 -8.26
C HIS A 48 -8.49 11.16 -8.77
N VAL A 49 -9.82 11.09 -8.58
CA VAL A 49 -10.77 12.14 -8.98
C VAL A 49 -10.46 13.46 -8.27
N LEU A 50 -10.17 13.42 -6.97
CA LEU A 50 -9.73 14.61 -6.23
C LEU A 50 -8.44 15.20 -6.83
N GLY A 51 -7.50 14.35 -7.26
CA GLY A 51 -6.28 14.80 -7.93
C GLY A 51 -6.53 15.48 -9.26
N LEU A 52 -7.45 14.95 -10.07
CA LEU A 52 -7.86 15.59 -11.31
C LEU A 52 -8.51 16.96 -11.04
N LEU A 53 -9.40 17.06 -10.05
CA LEU A 53 -10.06 18.31 -9.69
C LEU A 53 -9.07 19.37 -9.19
N VAL A 54 -8.19 19.01 -8.26
CA VAL A 54 -7.19 19.93 -7.69
C VAL A 54 -6.24 20.46 -8.76
N THR A 55 -5.94 19.67 -9.77
CA THR A 55 -5.03 20.04 -10.87
C THR A 55 -5.73 20.70 -12.05
N GLY A 56 -7.05 20.87 -11.98
CA GLY A 56 -7.88 21.45 -13.03
C GLY A 56 -8.00 20.60 -14.29
N ALA A 57 -7.68 19.31 -14.21
CA ALA A 57 -7.86 18.35 -15.29
C ALA A 57 -9.36 18.05 -15.51
N THR A 58 -9.74 17.70 -16.73
CA THR A 58 -11.12 17.32 -17.03
C THR A 58 -11.40 15.86 -16.64
N ILE A 59 -12.53 15.63 -15.97
CA ILE A 59 -13.04 14.28 -15.69
C ILE A 59 -13.96 13.89 -16.83
N ARG A 60 -13.57 12.91 -17.64
CA ARG A 60 -14.38 12.49 -18.79
C ARG A 60 -15.17 11.21 -18.54
N ASN A 61 -14.58 10.24 -17.83
CA ASN A 61 -15.24 9.02 -17.40
C ASN A 61 -14.53 8.48 -16.16
N THR A 62 -15.29 7.96 -15.19
CA THR A 62 -14.74 7.23 -14.05
C THR A 62 -15.68 6.07 -13.75
N THR A 63 -15.22 4.84 -14.02
CA THR A 63 -16.01 3.63 -13.75
C THR A 63 -15.26 2.75 -12.75
N LEU A 64 -16.00 2.29 -11.74
CA LEU A 64 -15.42 1.54 -10.62
C LEU A 64 -15.11 0.08 -10.98
N ILE A 65 -15.96 -0.53 -11.80
CA ILE A 65 -15.81 -1.85 -12.38
C ILE A 65 -16.30 -1.75 -13.81
N LYS A 66 -15.50 -2.22 -14.76
CA LYS A 66 -15.95 -2.45 -16.13
C LYS A 66 -16.82 -3.70 -16.20
N ASP A 67 -17.80 -3.67 -17.09
CA ASP A 67 -18.62 -4.84 -17.42
C ASP A 67 -17.87 -5.90 -18.27
N ASP A 68 -16.56 -5.70 -18.50
CA ASP A 68 -15.70 -6.64 -19.21
C ASP A 68 -15.18 -7.79 -18.31
N GLU A 69 -14.45 -8.73 -18.90
CA GLU A 69 -13.88 -9.87 -18.17
C GLU A 69 -12.78 -9.46 -17.18
N SER A 70 -12.16 -8.29 -17.36
CA SER A 70 -11.12 -7.77 -16.48
C SER A 70 -11.73 -7.24 -15.18
N GLY A 71 -12.86 -6.54 -15.26
CA GLY A 71 -13.46 -5.79 -14.16
C GLY A 71 -12.52 -4.73 -13.59
N GLU A 72 -11.47 -4.32 -14.32
CA GLU A 72 -10.54 -3.30 -13.87
C GLU A 72 -11.21 -1.91 -13.87
N PRO A 73 -10.89 -1.05 -12.90
CA PRO A 73 -11.44 0.30 -12.87
C PRO A 73 -10.90 1.13 -14.04
N GLU A 74 -11.75 1.96 -14.63
CA GLU A 74 -11.35 2.90 -15.68
C GLU A 74 -11.08 4.29 -15.10
N THR A 75 -9.89 4.79 -15.36
CA THR A 75 -9.52 6.18 -15.13
C THR A 75 -9.44 6.90 -16.47
N THR A 76 -9.67 8.22 -16.47
CA THR A 76 -9.46 9.07 -17.66
C THR A 76 -8.07 8.78 -18.26
N PRO A 77 -7.99 8.24 -19.49
CA PRO A 77 -6.72 8.05 -20.17
C PRO A 77 -6.12 9.42 -20.51
N ASP A 78 -4.80 9.55 -20.35
CA ASP A 78 -4.02 10.77 -20.62
C ASP A 78 -4.64 12.04 -20.01
N PRO A 79 -4.68 12.16 -18.66
CA PRO A 79 -5.12 13.37 -18.04
C PRO A 79 -4.24 14.54 -18.48
N GLU A 80 -4.87 15.63 -18.94
CA GLU A 80 -4.22 16.89 -19.28
C GLU A 80 -4.36 17.86 -18.09
N PRO A 81 -3.50 17.76 -17.06
CA PRO A 81 -3.54 18.71 -15.96
C PRO A 81 -3.15 20.11 -16.45
N ARG A 82 -3.84 21.13 -15.92
CA ARG A 82 -3.49 22.53 -16.23
C ARG A 82 -2.09 22.89 -15.72
N ILE A 83 -1.59 22.16 -14.72
CA ILE A 83 -0.26 22.32 -14.15
C ILE A 83 0.63 21.17 -14.66
N PRO A 84 1.41 21.36 -15.73
CA PRO A 84 2.03 20.26 -16.46
C PRO A 84 3.10 19.49 -15.67
N VAL A 85 3.78 20.13 -14.71
CA VAL A 85 4.87 19.51 -13.95
C VAL A 85 4.38 18.90 -12.63
N ILE A 86 3.64 19.69 -11.83
CA ILE A 86 3.19 19.27 -10.50
C ILE A 86 1.88 18.46 -10.57
N GLY A 87 1.05 18.71 -11.59
CA GLY A 87 -0.24 18.06 -11.75
C GLY A 87 -0.16 16.53 -11.81
N PRO A 88 0.70 15.93 -12.65
CA PRO A 88 0.86 14.47 -12.71
C PRO A 88 1.32 13.86 -11.37
N VAL A 89 2.17 14.55 -10.61
CA VAL A 89 2.64 14.13 -9.29
C VAL A 89 1.46 14.08 -8.30
N ILE A 90 0.64 15.13 -8.27
CA ILE A 90 -0.55 15.21 -7.42
C ILE A 90 -1.55 14.09 -7.77
N ILE A 91 -1.85 13.92 -9.06
CA ILE A 91 -2.78 12.89 -9.56
C ILE A 91 -2.30 11.48 -9.21
N ALA A 92 -0.98 11.22 -9.28
CA ALA A 92 -0.40 9.92 -8.93
C ALA A 92 -0.39 9.64 -7.42
N MET A 93 -0.26 10.68 -6.58
CA MET A 93 -0.12 10.52 -5.13
C MET A 93 -1.43 10.49 -4.36
N LEU A 94 -2.45 11.19 -4.83
CA LEU A 94 -3.72 11.24 -4.11
C LEU A 94 -4.43 9.89 -3.93
N PRO A 95 -4.41 8.93 -4.88
CA PRO A 95 -4.92 7.58 -4.66
C PRO A 95 -4.23 6.88 -3.48
N LEU A 96 -2.90 6.99 -3.41
CA LEU A 96 -2.08 6.40 -2.35
C LEU A 96 -2.40 7.04 -1.00
N LEU A 97 -2.50 8.37 -0.96
CA LEU A 97 -2.88 9.12 0.24
C LEU A 97 -4.31 8.80 0.68
N ALA A 98 -5.26 8.64 -0.25
CA ALA A 98 -6.63 8.26 0.06
C ALA A 98 -6.69 6.85 0.67
N CYS A 99 -5.92 5.89 0.14
CA CYS A 99 -5.80 4.56 0.74
C CYS A 99 -5.17 4.63 2.14
N ALA A 100 -4.10 5.41 2.32
CA ALA A 100 -3.46 5.59 3.62
C ALA A 100 -4.39 6.24 4.65
N ALA A 101 -5.15 7.26 4.24
CA ALA A 101 -6.19 7.87 5.05
C ALA A 101 -7.28 6.85 5.40
N GLY A 102 -7.70 6.00 4.46
CA GLY A 102 -8.62 4.90 4.73
C GLY A 102 -8.11 3.95 5.81
N VAL A 103 -6.83 3.54 5.72
CA VAL A 103 -6.18 2.66 6.72
C VAL A 103 -6.19 3.34 8.10
N PHE A 104 -5.88 4.63 8.14
CA PHE A 104 -5.94 5.43 9.37
C PHE A 104 -7.37 5.48 9.95
N LEU A 105 -8.38 5.70 9.13
CA LEU A 105 -9.77 5.74 9.57
C LEU A 105 -10.24 4.37 10.09
N VAL A 106 -9.89 3.28 9.40
CA VAL A 106 -10.24 1.92 9.81
C VAL A 106 -9.64 1.59 11.17
N THR A 107 -8.34 1.84 11.35
CA THR A 107 -7.63 1.59 12.61
C THR A 107 -8.16 2.45 13.76
N LYS A 108 -8.59 3.68 13.48
CA LYS A 108 -9.12 4.60 14.51
C LYS A 108 -10.58 4.35 14.88
N PHE A 109 -11.45 4.06 13.92
CA PHE A 109 -12.90 4.06 14.13
C PHE A 109 -13.54 2.66 14.09
N VAL A 110 -12.98 1.70 13.37
CA VAL A 110 -13.58 0.36 13.22
C VAL A 110 -13.05 -0.56 14.32
N ALA A 111 -11.78 -0.91 14.23
CA ALA A 111 -11.01 -1.67 15.21
C ALA A 111 -9.55 -1.62 14.76
N ASN A 112 -8.59 -1.58 15.69
CA ASN A 112 -7.19 -1.75 15.33
C ASN A 112 -6.86 -3.26 15.33
N PRO A 113 -6.62 -3.89 14.18
CA PRO A 113 -6.31 -5.32 14.14
C PRO A 113 -4.87 -5.63 14.57
N PHE A 114 -4.05 -4.59 14.80
CA PHE A 114 -2.65 -4.71 15.18
C PHE A 114 -2.39 -4.18 16.58
N SER A 115 -1.55 -4.91 17.32
CA SER A 115 -1.10 -4.54 18.66
C SER A 115 -0.25 -3.26 18.63
N PRO A 116 -0.24 -2.43 19.69
CA PRO A 116 0.70 -1.32 19.85
C PRO A 116 2.18 -1.73 19.67
N SER A 117 2.54 -2.97 20.02
CA SER A 117 3.92 -3.47 19.83
C SER A 117 4.38 -3.45 18.37
N LEU A 118 3.45 -3.55 17.42
CA LEU A 118 3.73 -3.50 15.99
C LEU A 118 4.11 -2.09 15.52
N GLN A 119 3.71 -1.06 16.27
CA GLN A 119 3.96 0.34 15.94
C GLN A 119 5.43 0.73 16.14
N SER A 120 6.15 -0.03 16.97
CA SER A 120 7.56 0.22 17.33
C SER A 120 8.55 -0.79 16.74
N ALA A 121 8.09 -1.74 15.92
CA ALA A 121 8.90 -2.90 15.52
C ALA A 121 9.96 -2.61 14.45
N ALA A 122 9.79 -1.56 13.64
CA ALA A 122 10.79 -1.12 12.68
C ALA A 122 11.24 0.32 13.00
N ASP A 123 12.55 0.49 13.20
CA ASP A 123 13.15 1.80 13.46
C ASP A 123 13.14 2.70 12.21
N ALA A 124 13.05 4.01 12.43
CA ALA A 124 13.09 5.02 11.37
C ALA A 124 14.49 5.33 10.83
N THR A 125 15.35 4.31 10.77
CA THR A 125 16.73 4.40 10.32
C THR A 125 16.87 3.91 8.88
N PHE A 126 17.52 4.70 8.04
CA PHE A 126 17.83 4.33 6.67
C PHE A 126 19.08 3.43 6.64
N PRO A 127 19.08 2.28 5.94
CA PRO A 127 20.23 1.39 5.90
C PRO A 127 21.36 2.01 5.07
N MET A 128 22.52 2.25 5.68
CA MET A 128 23.68 2.87 5.02
C MET A 128 24.80 1.86 4.76
N SER A 129 24.73 0.68 5.39
CA SER A 129 25.69 -0.40 5.24
C SER A 129 25.01 -1.74 4.93
N LEU A 130 25.79 -2.72 4.45
CA LEU A 130 25.29 -4.08 4.22
C LEU A 130 24.79 -4.74 5.51
N ALA A 131 25.42 -4.45 6.65
CA ALA A 131 24.97 -4.93 7.96
C ALA A 131 23.58 -4.38 8.29
N ASP A 132 23.34 -3.10 8.01
CA ASP A 132 22.02 -2.47 8.23
C ASP A 132 20.94 -3.09 7.31
N VAL A 133 21.30 -3.48 6.08
CA VAL A 133 20.38 -4.17 5.18
C VAL A 133 19.98 -5.53 5.75
N TRP A 134 20.94 -6.30 6.29
CA TRP A 134 20.65 -7.58 6.92
C TRP A 134 19.78 -7.41 8.18
N GLU A 135 20.06 -6.38 8.96
CA GLU A 135 19.26 -6.04 10.14
C GLU A 135 17.85 -5.58 9.75
N LEU A 136 17.71 -4.82 8.67
CA LEU A 136 16.40 -4.47 8.11
C LEU A 136 15.61 -5.73 7.71
N LEU A 137 16.23 -6.71 7.05
CA LEU A 137 15.57 -7.96 6.70
C LEU A 137 15.09 -8.72 7.94
N ARG A 138 15.91 -8.78 9.00
CA ARG A 138 15.49 -9.36 10.29
C ARG A 138 14.31 -8.60 10.89
N LYS A 139 14.35 -7.27 10.88
CA LYS A 139 13.24 -6.43 11.35
C LYS A 139 11.96 -6.66 10.55
N LEU A 140 12.05 -6.88 9.23
CA LEU A 140 10.88 -7.25 8.42
C LEU A 140 10.31 -8.61 8.85
N ILE A 141 11.16 -9.60 9.13
CA ILE A 141 10.72 -10.91 9.65
C ILE A 141 10.03 -10.74 11.01
N THR A 142 10.66 -10.04 11.96
CA THR A 142 10.08 -9.75 13.29
C THR A 142 8.76 -8.99 13.17
N LEU A 143 8.65 -8.08 12.21
CA LEU A 143 7.42 -7.35 11.92
C LEU A 143 6.33 -8.30 11.41
N ALA A 144 6.65 -9.24 10.52
CA ALA A 144 5.72 -10.26 10.07
C ALA A 144 5.27 -11.17 11.22
N GLU A 145 6.19 -11.64 12.05
CA GLU A 145 5.89 -12.46 13.23
C GLU A 145 4.97 -11.72 14.20
N SER A 146 5.27 -10.44 14.48
CA SER A 146 4.44 -9.57 15.32
C SER A 146 3.05 -9.36 14.73
N ALA A 147 2.94 -9.28 13.41
CA ALA A 147 1.67 -9.16 12.70
C ALA A 147 0.85 -10.45 12.83
N VAL A 148 1.46 -11.62 12.64
CA VAL A 148 0.80 -12.92 12.88
C VAL A 148 0.36 -13.04 14.33
N ALA A 149 1.22 -12.68 15.29
CA ALA A 149 0.90 -12.74 16.71
C ALA A 149 -0.29 -11.81 17.05
N SER A 150 -0.30 -10.59 16.49
CA SER A 150 -1.42 -9.64 16.64
C SER A 150 -2.71 -10.20 16.06
N LEU A 151 -2.65 -10.83 14.88
CA LEU A 151 -3.83 -11.44 14.27
C LEU A 151 -4.36 -12.61 15.10
N ARG A 152 -3.49 -13.48 15.61
CA ARG A 152 -3.88 -14.61 16.48
C ARG A 152 -4.47 -14.17 17.81
N GLY A 153 -4.04 -13.04 18.35
CA GLY A 153 -4.57 -12.45 19.57
C GLY A 153 -5.84 -11.61 19.37
N GLY A 154 -6.35 -11.50 18.15
CA GLY A 154 -7.53 -10.70 17.82
C GLY A 154 -8.84 -11.29 18.36
N ASP A 155 -9.85 -10.42 18.55
CA ASP A 155 -11.20 -10.84 18.88
C ASP A 155 -11.94 -11.35 17.64
N PHE A 156 -11.80 -12.64 17.36
CA PHE A 156 -12.45 -13.32 16.23
C PHE A 156 -13.97 -13.43 16.36
N SER A 157 -14.54 -13.13 17.54
CA SER A 157 -16.01 -13.12 17.73
C SER A 157 -16.63 -11.81 17.25
N GLY A 158 -15.86 -10.72 17.25
CA GLY A 158 -16.31 -9.40 16.81
C GLY A 158 -16.31 -9.24 15.29
N TRP A 159 -17.48 -9.01 14.70
CA TRP A 159 -17.59 -8.72 13.26
C TRP A 159 -16.75 -7.49 12.83
N ARG A 160 -16.58 -6.50 13.74
CA ARG A 160 -15.76 -5.29 13.51
C ARG A 160 -14.31 -5.64 13.24
N TYR A 161 -13.78 -6.67 13.90
CA TYR A 161 -12.42 -7.14 13.70
C TYR A 161 -12.23 -7.67 12.27
N TRP A 162 -13.14 -8.54 11.82
CA TRP A 162 -13.12 -9.08 10.46
C TRP A 162 -13.26 -8.00 9.39
N VAL A 163 -14.18 -7.05 9.58
CA VAL A 163 -14.34 -5.92 8.67
C VAL A 163 -13.07 -5.05 8.64
N SER A 164 -12.43 -4.81 9.79
CA SER A 164 -11.19 -4.05 9.85
C SER A 164 -10.04 -4.75 9.10
N VAL A 165 -9.84 -6.05 9.33
CA VAL A 165 -8.84 -6.85 8.61
C VAL A 165 -9.10 -6.84 7.11
N TYR A 166 -10.35 -7.06 6.70
CA TYR A 166 -10.75 -7.03 5.30
C TYR A 166 -10.48 -5.67 4.64
N LEU A 167 -10.87 -4.57 5.29
CA LEU A 167 -10.63 -3.22 4.77
C LEU A 167 -9.13 -2.89 4.71
N MET A 168 -8.35 -3.29 5.72
CA MET A 168 -6.89 -3.14 5.71
C MET A 168 -6.27 -3.86 4.51
N ILE A 169 -6.68 -5.10 4.23
CA ILE A 169 -6.22 -5.85 3.05
C ILE A 169 -6.60 -5.11 1.77
N CYS A 170 -7.87 -4.70 1.63
CA CYS A 170 -8.34 -4.01 0.42
C CYS A 170 -7.59 -2.71 0.15
N LEU A 171 -7.44 -1.88 1.19
CA LEU A 171 -6.79 -0.57 1.09
C LEU A 171 -5.29 -0.71 0.83
N THR A 172 -4.60 -1.63 1.49
CA THR A 172 -3.16 -1.82 1.31
C THR A 172 -2.82 -2.42 -0.05
N ILE A 173 -3.60 -3.38 -0.57
CA ILE A 173 -3.40 -3.89 -1.94
C ILE A 173 -3.64 -2.77 -2.97
N ARG A 174 -4.64 -1.91 -2.75
CA ARG A 174 -4.95 -0.78 -3.64
C ARG A 174 -4.05 0.44 -3.48
N MET A 175 -3.04 0.37 -2.61
CA MET A 175 -1.89 1.27 -2.66
C MET A 175 -0.96 0.97 -3.86
N ALA A 176 -1.16 -0.17 -4.54
CA ALA A 176 -0.51 -0.41 -5.82
C ALA A 176 -0.96 0.66 -6.85
N PRO A 177 -0.03 1.35 -7.52
CA PRO A 177 -0.38 2.35 -8.51
C PRO A 177 -1.09 1.71 -9.68
N PHE A 178 -2.02 2.46 -10.29
CA PHE A 178 -2.75 2.00 -11.45
C PHE A 178 -1.81 1.62 -12.62
N PRO A 179 -2.18 0.65 -13.46
CA PRO A 179 -1.42 0.30 -14.66
C PRO A 179 -1.11 1.55 -15.50
N GLY A 180 0.13 1.67 -15.98
CA GLY A 180 0.60 2.85 -16.72
C GLY A 180 1.15 3.99 -15.86
N TYR A 181 0.77 4.10 -14.58
CA TYR A 181 1.18 5.19 -13.68
C TYR A 181 2.31 4.82 -12.70
N LEU A 182 2.87 3.60 -12.80
CA LEU A 182 3.91 3.13 -11.88
C LEU A 182 5.15 4.05 -11.85
N ARG A 183 5.70 4.38 -13.02
CA ARG A 183 6.90 5.24 -13.12
C ARG A 183 6.63 6.64 -12.56
N GLY A 184 5.45 7.20 -12.87
CA GLY A 184 5.01 8.50 -12.34
C GLY A 184 4.85 8.49 -10.83
N SER A 185 4.25 7.43 -10.27
CA SER A 185 4.05 7.28 -8.83
C SER A 185 5.36 7.11 -8.07
N LEU A 186 6.29 6.30 -8.58
CA LEU A 186 7.62 6.13 -7.99
C LEU A 186 8.41 7.44 -8.05
N GLY A 187 8.39 8.13 -9.19
CA GLY A 187 9.03 9.43 -9.34
C GLY A 187 8.45 10.47 -8.38
N ALA A 188 7.12 10.51 -8.24
CA ALA A 188 6.43 11.40 -7.30
C ALA A 188 6.87 11.15 -5.84
N ILE A 189 6.94 9.88 -5.40
CA ILE A 189 7.39 9.53 -4.05
C ILE A 189 8.83 10.00 -3.82
N VAL A 190 9.73 9.76 -4.78
CA VAL A 190 11.13 10.19 -4.67
C VAL A 190 11.23 11.72 -4.59
N VAL A 191 10.57 12.43 -5.50
CA VAL A 191 10.60 13.90 -5.55
C VAL A 191 10.06 14.51 -4.25
N LEU A 192 8.91 14.04 -3.78
CA LEU A 192 8.31 14.52 -2.53
C LEU A 192 9.17 14.17 -1.32
N GLY A 193 9.71 12.96 -1.29
CA GLY A 193 10.57 12.48 -0.23
C GLY A 193 11.85 13.28 -0.07
N VAL A 194 12.55 13.53 -1.18
CA VAL A 194 13.74 14.39 -1.23
C VAL A 194 13.37 15.83 -0.88
N GLY A 195 12.28 16.37 -1.42
CA GLY A 195 11.81 17.71 -1.11
C GLY A 195 11.52 17.90 0.38
N ALA A 196 10.80 16.96 0.99
CA ALA A 196 10.52 16.97 2.43
C ALA A 196 11.80 16.87 3.27
N ALA A 197 12.74 16.01 2.88
CA ALA A 197 14.04 15.87 3.56
C ALA A 197 14.85 17.18 3.51
N LEU A 198 14.86 17.88 2.36
CA LEU A 198 15.55 19.16 2.21
C LEU A 198 14.90 20.26 3.06
N ILE A 199 13.58 20.45 2.95
CA ILE A 199 12.85 21.49 3.70
C ILE A 199 13.06 21.32 5.21
N THR A 200 12.95 20.10 5.71
CA THR A 200 13.06 19.83 7.15
C THR A 200 14.49 19.96 7.66
N SER A 201 15.49 19.61 6.83
CA SER A 201 16.91 19.86 7.17
C SER A 201 17.26 21.35 7.26
N LEU A 202 16.54 22.20 6.52
CA LEU A 202 16.76 23.65 6.51
C LEU A 202 16.00 24.38 7.63
N LEU A 203 14.86 23.84 8.08
CA LEU A 203 13.95 24.52 9.01
C LEU A 203 13.95 23.95 10.44
N ASP A 204 14.63 22.83 10.68
CA ASP A 204 14.75 22.14 11.98
C ASP A 204 13.41 21.90 12.71
N VAL A 205 12.35 21.62 11.94
CA VAL A 205 11.01 21.36 12.47
C VAL A 205 10.82 19.85 12.67
N ALA A 206 10.92 19.39 13.91
CA ALA A 206 10.48 18.05 14.29
C ALA A 206 8.94 18.03 14.44
N ASP A 207 8.24 17.32 13.54
CA ASP A 207 6.78 17.24 13.57
C ASP A 207 6.29 15.94 14.26
N PRO A 208 5.57 16.02 15.40
CA PRO A 208 5.00 14.86 16.08
C PRO A 208 4.07 14.01 15.20
N ARG A 209 3.51 14.57 14.12
CA ARG A 209 2.70 13.83 13.13
C ARG A 209 3.52 12.75 12.40
N VAL A 210 4.84 12.92 12.30
CA VAL A 210 5.73 11.93 11.67
C VAL A 210 5.72 10.61 12.45
N VAL A 211 5.69 10.67 13.79
CA VAL A 211 5.64 9.47 14.65
C VAL A 211 4.35 8.69 14.43
N GLN A 212 3.21 9.39 14.34
CA GLN A 212 1.93 8.75 14.06
C GLN A 212 1.89 8.15 12.65
N GLY A 213 2.45 8.85 11.66
CA GLY A 213 2.61 8.32 10.30
C GLY A 213 3.48 7.06 10.26
N TRP A 214 4.48 6.96 11.11
CA TRP A 214 5.35 5.80 11.21
C TRP A 214 4.62 4.54 11.68
N ALA A 215 3.80 4.65 12.71
CA ALA A 215 2.98 3.54 13.20
C ALA A 215 2.03 2.99 12.12
N LEU A 216 1.40 3.90 11.36
CA LEU A 216 0.55 3.55 10.23
C LEU A 216 1.34 2.84 9.13
N LEU A 217 2.54 3.34 8.81
CA LEU A 217 3.42 2.77 7.81
C LEU A 217 3.84 1.34 8.18
N ASN A 218 4.21 1.11 9.45
CA ASN A 218 4.53 -0.22 9.96
C ASN A 218 3.35 -1.19 9.82
N ALA A 219 2.13 -0.75 10.12
CA ALA A 219 0.93 -1.57 9.95
C ALA A 219 0.67 -1.94 8.47
N VAL A 220 0.85 -0.98 7.56
CA VAL A 220 0.71 -1.19 6.11
C VAL A 220 1.77 -2.18 5.60
N VAL A 221 3.03 -1.96 5.95
CA VAL A 221 4.15 -2.85 5.60
C VAL A 221 3.89 -4.26 6.12
N ALA A 222 3.54 -4.39 7.40
CA ALA A 222 3.24 -5.68 8.02
C ALA A 222 2.13 -6.41 7.28
N THR A 223 1.04 -5.72 6.96
CA THR A 223 -0.09 -6.29 6.20
C THR A 223 0.36 -6.77 4.83
N LEU A 224 1.08 -5.94 4.08
CA LEU A 224 1.58 -6.30 2.74
C LEU A 224 2.57 -7.46 2.78
N LEU A 225 3.45 -7.49 3.78
CA LEU A 225 4.42 -8.55 3.96
C LEU A 225 3.73 -9.88 4.28
N LEU A 226 2.73 -9.89 5.16
CA LEU A 226 1.91 -11.07 5.43
C LEU A 226 1.20 -11.56 4.18
N LEU A 227 0.58 -10.65 3.41
CA LEU A 227 -0.11 -11.00 2.18
C LEU A 227 0.86 -11.59 1.15
N LEU A 228 2.06 -11.02 1.02
CA LEU A 228 3.08 -11.51 0.10
C LEU A 228 3.59 -12.90 0.51
N LEU A 229 3.90 -13.11 1.78
CA LEU A 229 4.31 -14.41 2.33
C LEU A 229 3.22 -15.47 2.12
N ALA A 230 1.96 -15.15 2.45
CA ALA A 230 0.83 -16.05 2.24
C ALA A 230 0.64 -16.40 0.76
N SER A 231 0.77 -15.40 -0.13
CA SER A 231 0.65 -15.60 -1.59
C SER A 231 1.74 -16.51 -2.14
N LEU A 232 2.99 -16.30 -1.71
CA LEU A 232 4.12 -17.12 -2.11
C LEU A 232 3.99 -18.55 -1.60
N LEU A 233 3.52 -18.74 -0.37
CA LEU A 233 3.27 -20.06 0.21
C LEU A 233 2.20 -20.81 -0.58
N VAL A 234 1.07 -20.17 -0.88
CA VAL A 234 0.00 -20.78 -1.69
C VAL A 234 0.52 -21.16 -3.07
N ARG A 235 1.20 -20.24 -3.76
CA ARG A 235 1.73 -20.49 -5.11
C ARG A 235 2.79 -21.58 -5.11
N GLY A 236 3.70 -21.58 -4.14
CA GLY A 236 4.73 -22.60 -3.96
C GLY A 236 4.13 -23.98 -3.71
N THR A 237 3.12 -24.06 -2.83
CA THR A 237 2.41 -25.31 -2.52
C THR A 237 1.69 -25.87 -3.75
N VAL A 238 0.97 -25.03 -4.48
CA VAL A 238 0.30 -25.45 -5.73
C VAL A 238 1.32 -25.91 -6.78
N GLY A 239 2.45 -25.21 -6.91
CA GLY A 239 3.53 -25.60 -7.81
C GLY A 239 4.11 -26.97 -7.46
N LEU A 240 4.41 -27.19 -6.19
CA LEU A 240 4.94 -28.46 -5.68
C LEU A 240 3.98 -29.62 -5.95
N VAL A 241 2.68 -29.44 -5.66
CA VAL A 241 1.66 -30.47 -5.92
C VAL A 241 1.57 -30.81 -7.41
N ARG A 242 1.71 -29.84 -8.31
CA ARG A 242 1.71 -30.10 -9.75
C ARG A 242 2.91 -30.94 -10.19
N VAL A 243 4.11 -30.59 -9.72
CA VAL A 243 5.35 -31.34 -10.04
C VAL A 243 5.25 -32.79 -9.54
N LEU A 244 4.74 -33.00 -8.33
CA LEU A 244 4.55 -34.33 -7.77
C LEU A 244 3.53 -35.17 -8.55
N ARG A 245 2.51 -34.54 -9.17
CA ARG A 245 1.51 -35.24 -9.98
C ARG A 245 1.94 -35.48 -11.43
N SER A 246 2.88 -34.71 -11.96
CA SER A 246 3.40 -34.87 -13.34
C SER A 246 4.65 -35.74 -13.43
N GLY A 247 5.15 -36.25 -12.30
CA GLY A 247 6.33 -37.11 -12.21
C GLY A 247 6.01 -38.62 -12.30
N GLU A 248 4.77 -38.97 -12.63
CA GLU A 248 4.34 -40.31 -13.09
C GLU A 248 4.09 -40.27 -14.60
#